data_AF-A0A955SP38-F1
#
_entry.id   AF-A0A955SP38-F1
#
_cell.length_a   1.000
_cell.length_b   1.000
_cell.length_c   1.000
_cell.angle_alpha   90.00
_cell.angle_beta   90.00
_cell.angle_gamma   90.00
#
_symmetry.space_group_name_H-M   'P 1'
#
loop_
_entity.id
_entity.type
_entity.pdbx_description
1 polymer ?
#
loop_
_entity_poly.entity_id
_entity_poly.type
_entity_poly.pdbx_seq_one_letter_code
_entity_poly.pdbx_strand_id
1 'polypeptide(L)' 'DEFYSFFNLRADVDSDGQVGPLDLFEFHPGWRASPPMSDRLDVNVDGRVNDLDLEVVLKDWKRGTGVR' A
#
# COMPACT_ATOMS: atom_id res chain seq x y z
N ASP A 1 12.29 -20.60 -11.04
CA ASP A 1 12.84 -19.35 -10.50
C ASP A 1 11.75 -18.33 -10.35
N GLU A 2 11.27 -18.16 -9.12
CA GLU A 2 11.14 -16.87 -8.43
C GLU A 2 10.34 -17.09 -7.15
N PHE A 3 11.03 -16.89 -6.03
CA PHE A 3 10.53 -16.91 -4.67
C PHE A 3 9.51 -15.77 -4.49
N TYR A 4 8.24 -15.99 -4.84
CA TYR A 4 7.15 -15.10 -4.39
C TYR A 4 6.85 -15.42 -2.93
N SER A 5 7.53 -14.67 -2.06
CA SER A 5 7.26 -14.55 -0.62
C SER A 5 5.76 -14.35 -0.36
N PHE A 6 5.26 -14.96 0.71
CA PHE A 6 3.87 -15.34 0.98
C PHE A 6 2.83 -14.22 1.14
N PHE A 7 3.15 -12.95 0.89
CA PHE A 7 2.24 -11.84 1.13
C PHE A 7 2.53 -10.72 0.15
N ASN A 8 1.88 -10.76 -1.02
CA ASN A 8 1.81 -9.63 -1.93
C ASN A 8 0.85 -8.60 -1.32
N LEU A 9 1.26 -7.97 -0.21
CA LEU A 9 0.51 -6.95 0.49
C LEU A 9 0.55 -5.72 -0.40
N ARG A 10 -0.49 -5.52 -1.21
CA ARG A 10 -0.56 -4.31 -2.05
C ARG A 10 -0.47 -3.03 -1.22
N ALA A 11 -0.82 -3.12 0.05
CA ALA A 11 -0.73 -2.05 1.04
C ALA A 11 0.66 -1.88 1.69
N ASP A 12 1.64 -2.74 1.39
CA ASP A 12 3.05 -2.60 1.80
C ASP A 12 3.74 -1.63 0.81
N VAL A 13 3.51 -0.35 1.07
CA VAL A 13 3.94 0.78 0.24
C VAL A 13 5.43 1.04 0.44
N ASP A 14 5.93 0.91 1.67
CA ASP A 14 7.33 1.15 2.01
C ASP A 14 8.25 -0.06 1.70
N SER A 15 7.66 -1.22 1.40
CA SER A 15 8.33 -2.48 1.04
C SER A 15 9.09 -3.12 2.20
N ASP A 16 8.68 -2.88 3.44
CA ASP A 16 9.28 -3.47 4.63
C ASP A 16 8.73 -4.89 4.95
N GLY A 17 7.74 -5.36 4.17
CA GLY A 17 7.11 -6.66 4.31
C GLY A 17 5.95 -6.68 5.31
N GLN A 18 5.55 -5.52 5.84
CA GLN A 18 4.46 -5.33 6.78
C GLN A 18 3.48 -4.26 6.25
N VAL A 19 2.31 -4.15 6.88
CA VAL A 19 1.39 -3.04 6.62
C VAL A 19 1.14 -2.34 7.93
N GLY A 20 1.56 -1.09 8.02
CA GLY A 20 1.59 -0.33 9.27
C GLY A 20 1.71 1.19 9.08
N PRO A 21 2.15 1.89 10.14
CA PRO A 21 2.22 3.35 10.14
C PRO A 21 3.19 3.94 9.11
N LEU A 22 4.24 3.20 8.73
CA LEU A 22 5.20 3.64 7.73
C LEU A 22 4.60 3.67 6.32
N ASP A 23 3.75 2.70 5.97
CA ASP A 23 3.01 2.71 4.71
C ASP A 23 2.09 3.92 4.59
N LEU A 24 1.42 4.31 5.68
CA LEU A 24 0.60 5.52 5.69
C LEU A 24 1.42 6.79 5.55
N PHE A 25 2.62 6.81 6.13
CA PHE A 25 3.55 7.92 6.00
C PHE A 25 4.04 8.07 4.56
N GLU A 26 4.42 6.96 3.90
CA GLU A 26 4.83 6.93 2.49
C GLU A 26 3.66 7.17 1.52
N PHE A 27 2.44 6.78 1.90
CA PHE A 27 1.24 6.98 1.08
C PHE A 27 0.78 8.45 1.06
N HIS A 28 0.88 9.14 2.20
CA HIS A 28 0.33 10.49 2.36
C HIS A 28 0.81 11.51 1.30
N PRO A 29 2.11 11.59 0.93
CA PRO A 29 2.60 12.55 -0.06
C PRO A 29 1.94 12.44 -1.44
N GLY A 30 1.59 11.23 -1.87
CA GLY A 30 0.98 10.99 -3.18
C GLY A 30 -0.54 10.84 -3.16
N TRP A 31 -1.16 10.83 -1.98
CA TRP A 31 -2.62 10.73 -1.86
C TRP A 31 -3.31 11.91 -2.52
N ARG A 32 -4.18 11.61 -3.51
CA ARG A 32 -4.88 12.60 -4.34
C ARG A 32 -3.96 13.51 -5.16
N ALA A 33 -2.69 13.13 -5.35
CA ALA A 33 -1.80 13.84 -6.25
C ALA A 33 -2.25 13.66 -7.71
N SER A 34 -2.18 14.74 -8.49
CA SER A 34 -2.42 14.73 -9.93
C SER A 34 -1.29 15.47 -10.65
N PRO A 35 -0.42 14.78 -11.43
CA PRO A 35 -0.45 13.33 -11.70
C PRO A 35 -0.08 12.48 -10.47
N PRO A 36 -0.41 11.17 -10.47
CA PRO A 36 0.07 10.24 -9.45
C PRO A 36 1.60 10.33 -9.33
N MET A 37 2.10 10.40 -8.09
CA MET A 37 3.56 10.42 -7.86
C MET A 37 4.22 9.08 -8.17
N SER A 38 3.48 7.98 -8.03
CA SER A 38 3.98 6.62 -8.19
C SER A 38 2.83 5.63 -8.38
N ASP A 39 3.00 4.67 -9.31
CA ASP A 39 2.07 3.56 -9.53
C ASP A 39 1.96 2.65 -8.29
N ARG A 40 2.95 2.69 -7.38
CA ARG A 40 2.94 1.91 -6.14
C ARG A 40 1.88 2.38 -5.14
N LEU A 41 1.36 3.59 -5.32
CA LEU A 41 0.30 4.16 -4.49
C LEU A 41 -1.10 3.82 -5.01
N ASP A 42 -1.21 3.34 -6.25
CA ASP A 42 -2.45 2.79 -6.84
C ASP A 42 -2.60 1.32 -6.41
N VAL A 43 -2.78 1.12 -5.11
CA VAL A 43 -2.82 -0.21 -4.48
C VAL A 43 -4.10 -0.97 -4.85
N ASN A 44 -5.16 -0.27 -5.26
CA ASN A 44 -6.38 -0.88 -5.78
C ASN A 44 -6.33 -1.17 -7.30
N VAL A 45 -5.36 -0.58 -8.03
CA VAL A 45 -5.10 -0.75 -9.46
C VAL A 45 -6.24 -0.20 -10.34
N ASP A 46 -6.80 0.96 -9.97
CA ASP A 46 -7.85 1.65 -10.71
C ASP A 46 -7.34 2.80 -11.61
N GLY A 47 -6.03 3.06 -11.55
CA GLY A 47 -5.35 4.12 -12.28
C GLY A 47 -5.40 5.49 -11.60
N ARG A 48 -5.88 5.59 -10.35
CA ARG A 48 -6.02 6.84 -9.61
C ARG A 48 -5.70 6.64 -8.13
N VAL A 49 -4.70 7.35 -7.62
CA VAL A 49 -4.41 7.37 -6.18
C VAL A 49 -5.44 8.21 -5.43
N ASN A 50 -6.41 7.55 -4.78
CA ASN A 50 -7.54 8.19 -4.12
C ASN A 50 -7.95 7.51 -2.80
N ASP A 51 -9.14 7.81 -2.30
CA ASP A 51 -9.63 7.30 -1.01
C ASP A 51 -9.82 5.77 -1.03
N LEU A 52 -10.07 5.19 -2.20
CA LEU A 52 -10.19 3.74 -2.38
C LEU A 52 -8.86 3.02 -2.11
N ASP A 53 -7.73 3.64 -2.43
CA ASP A 53 -6.39 3.11 -2.10
C ASP A 53 -6.14 3.17 -0.59
N LEU A 54 -6.50 4.28 0.05
CA LEU A 54 -6.40 4.43 1.50
C LEU A 54 -7.25 3.37 2.23
N GLU A 55 -8.45 3.06 1.73
CA GLU A 55 -9.28 2.00 2.28
C GLU A 55 -8.60 0.63 2.24
N VAL A 56 -7.85 0.33 1.17
CA VAL A 56 -7.07 -0.92 1.06
C VAL A 56 -5.96 -0.95 2.11
N VAL A 57 -5.20 0.14 2.25
CA VAL A 57 -4.12 0.25 3.26
C VAL A 57 -4.67 0.03 4.67
N LEU A 58 -5.76 0.71 5.02
CA LEU A 58 -6.39 0.59 6.34
C LEU A 58 -7.00 -0.79 6.59
N LYS A 59 -7.52 -1.44 5.54
CA LYS A 59 -8.11 -2.79 5.64
C LYS A 59 -7.04 -3.85 5.89
N ASP A 60 -5.90 -3.75 5.21
CA ASP A 60 -4.82 -4.71 5.38
C ASP A 60 -4.04 -4.46 6.69
N TRP A 61 -3.88 -3.21 7.12
CA TRP A 61 -3.38 -2.90 8.47
C TRP A 61 -4.22 -3.58 9.56
N LYS A 62 -5.56 -3.50 9.48
CA LYS A 62 -6.47 -4.16 10.44
C LYS A 62 -6.40 -5.68 10.43
N ARG A 63 -5.90 -6.30 9.36
CA ARG A 63 -5.74 -7.75 9.24
C ARG A 63 -4.48 -8.27 9.91
N GLY A 64 -3.61 -7.38 10.42
CA GLY A 64 -2.45 -7.76 11.21
C GLY A 64 -1.37 -8.48 10.41
N THR A 65 -1.28 -8.24 9.11
CA THR A 65 -0.39 -8.95 8.17
C THR A 65 1.11 -8.67 8.38
N GLY A 66 1.51 -8.00 9.47
CA GLY A 66 2.91 -7.68 9.78
C GLY A 66 3.43 -8.11 11.15
N VAL A 67 2.59 -8.56 12.08
CA VAL A 67 3.09 -8.96 13.41
C VAL A 67 3.22 -10.48 13.49
N ARG A 68 4.45 -10.98 13.32
CA ARG A 68 4.87 -12.29 13.80
C ARG A 68 5.78 -12.14 15.01
#